data_AF-A0A2V9UZ95-F1
#
_entry.id   AF-A0A2V9UZ95-F1
#
_cell.length_a   1.000
_cell.length_b   1.000
_cell.length_c   1.000
_cell.angle_alpha   90.00
_cell.angle_beta   90.00
_cell.angle_gamma   90.00
#
_symmetry.space_group_name_H-M   'P 1'
#
loop_
_entity.id
_entity.type
_entity.pdbx_description
1 polymer ?
#
loop_
_entity_poly.entity_id
_entity_poly.type
_entity_poly.pdbx_seq_one_letter_code
_entity_poly.pdbx_strand_id
1 'polypeptide(L)'
;MATVSEGTIRVHRSIGGTSAAFRVAFVPYGEGDDAKPAGERSFQHLQEVRVFLKVLGIGADYIKDVLRQLTAGRSAWVPNVSISEKVLRTAGFVSIGNLARSN
;
A
#
# COMPACT_ATOMS: atom_id res chain seq x y z
N MET A 1 -24.16 0.57 2.88
CA MET A 1 -23.28 1.72 2.53
C MET A 1 -21.85 1.20 2.58
N ALA A 2 -21.09 1.29 1.47
CA ALA A 2 -19.68 0.92 1.52
C ALA A 2 -18.90 2.09 2.14
N THR A 3 -18.29 1.86 3.29
CA THR A 3 -17.35 2.78 3.95
C THR A 3 -16.14 3.00 3.02
N VAL A 4 -15.86 4.26 2.74
CA VAL A 4 -14.70 4.70 1.96
C VAL A 4 -13.77 5.46 2.89
N SER A 5 -12.50 5.09 2.90
CA SER A 5 -11.45 5.77 3.65
C SER A 5 -10.55 6.51 2.68
N GLU A 6 -10.29 7.78 2.96
CA GLU A 6 -9.27 8.55 2.28
C GLU A 6 -7.92 8.32 2.96
N GLY A 7 -6.82 8.37 2.21
CA GLY A 7 -5.50 8.15 2.78
C GLY A 7 -4.36 8.26 1.79
N THR A 8 -3.23 7.67 2.17
CA THR A 8 -2.02 7.58 1.35
C THR A 8 -1.66 6.12 1.11
N ILE A 9 -1.39 5.76 -0.15
CA ILE A 9 -0.66 4.53 -0.46
C ILE A 9 0.83 4.81 -0.33
N ARG A 10 1.52 4.03 0.50
CA ARG A 10 2.96 4.05 0.65
C ARG A 10 3.57 2.80 0.04
N VAL A 11 4.52 2.96 -0.86
CA VAL A 11 5.30 1.86 -1.44
C VAL A 11 6.75 2.00 -1.00
N HIS A 12 7.13 1.19 -0.02
CA HIS A 12 8.50 1.10 0.45
C HIS A 12 9.28 0.09 -0.39
N ARG A 13 10.53 0.43 -0.71
CA ARG A 13 11.48 -0.45 -1.38
C ARG A 13 12.58 -0.86 -0.40
N SER A 14 12.72 -2.16 -0.15
CA SER A 14 13.82 -2.68 0.66
C SER A 14 15.14 -2.63 -0.12
N ILE A 15 16.24 -2.25 0.56
CA ILE A 15 17.58 -2.11 -0.05
C ILE A 15 18.56 -3.17 0.51
N GLY A 16 18.13 -4.07 1.41
CA GLY A 16 18.98 -5.15 1.92
C GLY A 16 18.24 -6.31 2.61
N GLY A 17 18.75 -7.53 2.44
CA GLY A 17 18.34 -8.73 3.20
C GLY A 17 17.07 -9.45 2.72
N THR A 18 16.98 -10.74 3.07
CA THR A 18 16.08 -11.82 2.60
C THR A 18 14.58 -11.64 2.93
N SER A 19 13.96 -10.53 2.53
CA SER A 19 12.50 -10.39 2.49
C SER A 19 12.07 -9.43 1.37
N ALA A 20 10.77 -9.45 1.06
CA ALA A 20 10.14 -8.82 -0.10
C ALA A 20 10.71 -7.46 -0.50
N ALA A 21 11.09 -7.35 -1.77
CA ALA A 21 11.69 -6.15 -2.34
C ALA A 21 10.80 -4.90 -2.22
N PHE A 22 9.47 -5.07 -2.18
CA PHE A 22 8.51 -3.98 -2.10
C PHE A 22 7.44 -4.25 -1.04
N ARG A 23 7.06 -3.21 -0.29
CA ARG A 23 5.93 -3.24 0.64
C ARG A 23 4.96 -2.12 0.29
N VAL A 24 3.72 -2.47 -0.01
CA VAL A 24 2.62 -1.53 -0.26
C VAL A 24 1.74 -1.47 0.98
N ALA A 25 1.49 -0.28 1.49
CA ALA A 25 0.67 -0.04 2.67
C ALA A 25 -0.35 1.06 2.39
N PHE A 26 -1.58 0.89 2.88
CA PHE A 26 -2.58 1.96 2.91
C PHE A 26 -2.66 2.57 4.30
N VAL A 27 -2.42 3.87 4.39
CA VAL A 27 -2.51 4.65 5.63
C VAL A 27 -3.67 5.63 5.49
N PRO A 28 -4.84 5.37 6.14
CA PRO A 28 -5.96 6.29 6.08
C PRO A 28 -5.63 7.62 6.77
N TYR A 29 -6.24 8.71 6.31
CA TYR A 29 -6.23 9.99 7.01
C TYR A 29 -7.18 9.87 8.22
N GLY A 30 -6.64 10.04 9.43
CA GLY A 30 -7.32 9.81 10.71
C GLY A 30 -6.40 10.01 11.93
N GLU A 31 -6.98 10.07 13.14
CA GLU A 31 -6.42 10.69 14.36
C GLU A 31 -4.98 10.30 14.73
N GLY A 32 -4.04 11.23 14.49
CA GLY A 32 -2.68 11.23 15.05
C GLY A 32 -1.57 10.99 14.02
N ASP A 33 -0.42 11.66 14.23
CA ASP A 33 0.79 11.55 13.39
C ASP A 33 1.34 10.11 13.28
N ASP A 34 0.90 9.20 14.16
CA ASP A 34 1.27 7.78 14.22
C ASP A 34 0.20 6.84 13.61
N ALA A 35 -0.59 7.30 12.65
CA ALA A 35 -1.60 6.47 11.98
C ALA A 35 -1.00 5.17 11.42
N LYS A 36 -1.35 4.04 12.04
CA LYS A 36 -0.92 2.71 11.62
C LYS A 36 -1.53 2.39 10.25
N PRO A 37 -0.83 1.65 9.38
CA PRO A 37 -1.43 1.18 8.14
C PRO A 37 -2.68 0.36 8.42
N ALA A 38 -3.79 0.69 7.75
CA ALA A 38 -5.01 -0.11 7.79
C ALA A 38 -4.82 -1.47 7.08
N GLY A 39 -3.81 -1.57 6.22
CA GLY A 39 -3.39 -2.81 5.59
C GLY A 39 -2.03 -2.69 4.91
N GLU A 40 -1.27 -3.78 4.90
CA GLU A 40 -0.01 -3.88 4.15
C GLU A 40 0.09 -5.19 3.37
N ARG A 41 0.84 -5.16 2.26
CA ARG A 41 1.15 -6.33 1.44
C ARG A 41 2.54 -6.20 0.84
N SER A 42 3.24 -7.32 0.76
CA SER A 42 4.62 -7.38 0.30
C SER A 42 4.74 -8.12 -1.03
N PHE A 43 5.68 -7.69 -1.87
CA PHE A 43 5.90 -8.16 -3.24
C PHE A 43 7.39 -8.33 -3.54
N GLN A 44 7.73 -9.31 -4.37
CA GLN A 44 9.11 -9.55 -4.79
C GLN A 44 9.45 -8.81 -6.08
N HIS A 45 8.45 -8.60 -6.95
CA HIS A 45 8.66 -8.05 -8.28
C HIS A 45 7.89 -6.75 -8.50
N LEU A 46 8.52 -5.84 -9.24
CA LEU A 46 7.92 -4.53 -9.57
C LEU A 46 6.62 -4.67 -10.39
N GLN A 47 6.52 -5.72 -11.22
CA GLN A 47 5.30 -6.02 -11.98
C GLN A 47 4.12 -6.37 -11.07
N GLU A 48 4.37 -7.05 -9.94
CA GLU A 48 3.32 -7.39 -8.97
C GLU A 48 2.79 -6.13 -8.29
N VAL A 49 3.68 -5.20 -7.93
CA VAL A 49 3.29 -3.87 -7.41
C VAL A 49 2.42 -3.13 -8.41
N ARG A 50 2.81 -3.13 -9.70
CA ARG A 50 2.00 -2.50 -10.77
C ARG A 50 0.60 -3.09 -10.86
N VAL A 51 0.48 -4.42 -10.89
CA VAL A 51 -0.82 -5.10 -10.95
C VAL A 51 -1.65 -4.78 -9.71
N PHE A 52 -1.01 -4.79 -8.54
CA PHE A 52 -1.66 -4.49 -7.29
C PHE A 52 -2.24 -3.07 -7.24
N LEU A 53 -1.47 -2.05 -7.63
CA LEU A 53 -1.95 -0.67 -7.67
C LEU A 53 -3.13 -0.50 -8.63
N LYS A 54 -3.18 -1.27 -9.74
CA LYS A 54 -4.37 -1.29 -10.62
C LYS A 54 -5.60 -1.88 -9.92
N VAL A 55 -5.43 -2.97 -9.15
CA VAL A 55 -6.52 -3.56 -8.36
C VAL A 55 -7.06 -2.57 -7.32
N LEU A 56 -6.19 -1.73 -6.76
CA LEU A 56 -6.59 -0.65 -5.86
C LEU A 56 -7.27 0.53 -6.57
N GLY A 57 -7.37 0.53 -7.90
CA GLY A 57 -7.98 1.60 -8.69
C GLY A 57 -7.09 2.84 -8.84
N ILE A 58 -5.79 2.73 -8.61
CA ILE A 58 -4.88 3.86 -8.75
C ILE A 58 -4.75 4.25 -10.23
N GLY A 59 -4.86 5.56 -10.50
CA GLY A 59 -4.76 6.11 -11.85
C GLY A 59 -3.41 5.80 -12.52
N ALA A 60 -3.44 5.62 -13.84
CA ALA A 60 -2.27 5.16 -14.61
C ALA A 60 -1.05 6.08 -14.47
N ASP A 61 -1.24 7.40 -14.35
CA ASP A 61 -0.14 8.35 -14.26
C ASP A 61 0.54 8.31 -12.87
N TYR A 62 -0.22 8.11 -11.81
CA TYR A 62 0.33 7.84 -10.48
C TYR A 62 1.09 6.51 -10.45
N ILE A 63 0.56 5.46 -11.11
CA ILE A 63 1.28 4.19 -11.23
C ILE A 63 2.62 4.40 -11.95
N LYS A 64 2.63 5.13 -13.07
CA LYS A 64 3.89 5.42 -13.80
C LYS A 64 4.90 6.13 -12.89
N ASP A 65 4.47 7.14 -12.14
CA ASP A 65 5.39 7.87 -11.25
C ASP A 65 5.91 6.97 -10.12
N VAL A 66 5.04 6.18 -9.48
CA VAL A 66 5.45 5.19 -8.47
C VAL A 66 6.50 4.24 -9.04
N LEU A 67 6.25 3.64 -10.21
CA LEU A 67 7.21 2.73 -10.82
C LEU A 67 8.55 3.41 -11.14
N ARG A 68 8.52 4.67 -11.62
CA ARG A 68 9.72 5.47 -11.88
C ARG A 68 10.54 5.74 -10.61
N GLN A 69 9.89 6.02 -9.49
CA GLN A 69 10.58 6.20 -8.21
C GLN A 69 11.22 4.89 -7.73
N LEU A 70 10.49 3.78 -7.82
CA LEU A 70 10.94 2.46 -7.39
C LEU A 70 12.10 1.92 -8.23
N THR A 71 12.09 2.14 -9.56
CA THR A 71 13.21 1.77 -10.45
C THR A 71 14.44 2.61 -10.18
N ALA A 72 14.27 3.85 -9.75
CA ALA A 72 15.36 4.72 -9.31
C ALA A 72 15.85 4.42 -7.88
N GLY A 73 15.39 3.32 -7.28
CA GLY A 73 15.81 2.85 -5.97
C GLY A 73 15.16 3.56 -4.78
N ARG A 74 14.15 4.42 -5.01
CA ARG A 74 13.47 5.21 -3.98
C ARG A 74 12.13 4.58 -3.57
N SER A 75 11.64 4.95 -2.39
CA SER A 75 10.24 4.70 -2.00
C SER A 75 9.30 5.71 -2.69
N ALA A 76 8.00 5.40 -2.74
CA ALA A 76 7.00 6.23 -3.39
C ALA A 76 5.72 6.36 -2.55
N TRP A 77 4.98 7.44 -2.74
CA TRP A 77 3.73 7.71 -2.05
C TRP A 77 2.67 8.26 -3.02
N VAL A 78 1.42 7.83 -2.84
CA VAL A 78 0.25 8.34 -3.58
C VAL A 78 -0.75 8.87 -2.55
N PRO A 79 -0.82 10.19 -2.33
CA PRO A 79 -1.75 10.80 -1.38
C PRO A 79 -3.17 10.90 -1.95
N ASN A 80 -4.13 11.25 -1.09
CA ASN A 80 -5.52 11.53 -1.44
C ASN A 80 -6.21 10.39 -2.20
N VAL A 81 -5.87 9.14 -1.85
CA VAL A 81 -6.52 7.96 -2.42
C VAL A 81 -7.77 7.61 -1.62
N SER A 82 -8.88 7.40 -2.32
CA SER A 82 -10.11 6.87 -1.74
C SER A 82 -10.15 5.36 -1.93
N ILE A 83 -10.13 4.59 -0.84
CA ILE A 83 -10.23 3.13 -0.88
C ILE A 83 -11.44 2.67 -0.08
N SER A 84 -12.29 1.86 -0.70
CA SER A 84 -13.40 1.22 0.01
C SER A 84 -12.92 0.10 0.92
N GLU A 85 -13.60 -0.10 2.04
CA GLU A 85 -13.30 -1.19 2.97
C GLU A 85 -13.41 -2.58 2.31
N LYS A 86 -14.28 -2.70 1.29
CA LYS A 86 -14.37 -3.89 0.45
C LYS A 86 -13.05 -4.14 -0.29
N VAL A 87 -12.49 -3.12 -0.95
CA VAL A 87 -11.21 -3.22 -1.66
C VAL A 87 -10.08 -3.54 -0.68
N LEU A 88 -10.04 -2.92 0.50
CA LEU A 88 -9.03 -3.25 1.52
C LEU A 88 -9.05 -4.72 1.90
N ARG A 89 -10.24 -5.28 2.14
CA ARG A 89 -10.42 -6.70 2.46
C ARG A 89 -10.09 -7.63 1.29
N THR A 90 -10.51 -7.31 0.08
CA THR A 90 -10.36 -8.20 -1.08
C THR A 90 -9.00 -8.12 -1.75
N ALA A 91 -8.28 -7.00 -1.59
CA ALA A 91 -6.95 -6.82 -2.19
C ALA A 91 -5.87 -7.70 -1.53
N GLY A 92 -6.20 -8.39 -0.42
CA GLY A 92 -5.24 -9.23 0.28
C GLY A 92 -4.22 -8.42 1.08
N PHE A 93 -4.59 -7.21 1.51
CA PHE A 93 -3.88 -6.54 2.57
C PHE A 93 -3.99 -7.38 3.85
N VAL A 94 -2.86 -7.65 4.49
CA VAL A 94 -2.85 -8.22 5.84
C VAL A 94 -3.19 -7.08 6.80
N SER A 95 -4.28 -7.23 7.56
CA SER A 95 -4.63 -6.25 8.59
C SER A 95 -3.66 -6.38 9.75
N ILE A 96 -2.89 -5.32 10.02
CA ILE A 96 -1.88 -5.30 11.09
C ILE A 96 -2.54 -5.42 12.48
N GLY A 97 -3.82 -5.04 12.59
CA GLY A 97 -4.61 -5.19 13.83
C GLY A 97 -4.83 -6.64 14.29
N ASN A 98 -4.80 -7.62 13.37
CA ASN A 98 -4.97 -9.03 13.73
C ASN A 98 -3.67 -9.71 14.16
N LEU A 99 -2.50 -9.16 13.83
CA LEU A 99 -1.21 -9.75 14.21
C LEU A 99 -0.92 -9.58 15.72
N ALA A 100 -1.51 -8.56 16.35
CA ALA A 100 -1.34 -8.29 17.78
C ALA A 100 -2.27 -9.10 18.71
N ARG A 101 -3.22 -9.88 18.16
CA ARG A 101 -4.15 -10.74 18.94
C ARG A 101 -3.84 -12.24 18.88
N SER A 102 -2.77 -12.64 18.19
CA SER A 102 -2.38 -14.04 18.02
C SER A 102 -1.24 -14.48 18.94
N ASN A 103 -0.99 -13.77 20.05
CA ASN A 103 -0.07 -14.21 21.11
C ASN A 103 -0.81 -14.37 22.42
#